data_AF-A0A192H4G2-F1
#
_entry.id   AF-A0A192H4G2-F1
#
_cell.length_a   1.000
_cell.length_b   1.000
_cell.length_c   1.000
_cell.angle_alpha   90.00
_cell.angle_beta   90.00
_cell.angle_gamma   90.00
#
_symmetry.space_group_name_H-M   'P 1'
#
loop_
_entity.id
_entity.type
_entity.pdbx_description
1 polymer ?
#
loop_
_entity_poly.entity_id
_entity_poly.type
_entity_poly.pdbx_seq_one_letter_code
_entity_poly.pdbx_strand_id
1 'polypeptide(L)'
;MNKRRSGSVLITAVIFLALTILLIEGYALVYRQQVMTLRTIKCRYQQDTLYNLTLAQLDQGVAKNQFNYSLGQVTVVDNQFIIKLKESNKEIHRDFAITKKSDTSKTKALEKVD
;
A
#
# COMPACT_ATOMS: atom_id res chain seq x y z
N MET A 1 -21.26 55.22 27.19
CA MET A 1 -22.15 54.05 27.09
C MET A 1 -21.97 53.40 25.71
N ASN A 2 -21.03 52.46 25.56
CA ASN A 2 -20.62 51.93 24.24
C ASN A 2 -21.15 50.50 24.01
N LYS A 3 -22.48 50.37 23.83
CA LYS A 3 -23.18 49.06 23.69
C LYS A 3 -23.25 48.52 22.25
N ARG A 4 -22.66 49.19 21.25
CA ARG A 4 -22.82 48.82 19.81
C ARG A 4 -21.69 48.01 19.19
N ARG A 5 -20.57 47.76 19.91
CA ARG A 5 -19.39 47.08 19.34
C ARG A 5 -19.34 45.55 19.57
N SER A 6 -20.18 45.00 20.45
CA SER A 6 -20.12 43.58 20.82
C SER A 6 -20.56 42.62 19.71
N GLY A 7 -21.53 43.02 18.88
CA GLY A 7 -22.04 42.17 17.79
C GLY A 7 -21.02 41.93 16.67
N SER A 8 -20.24 42.96 16.30
CA SER A 8 -19.22 42.85 15.25
C SER A 8 -18.07 41.92 15.64
N VAL A 9 -17.61 42.00 16.91
CA VAL A 9 -16.54 41.13 17.42
C VAL A 9 -16.97 39.67 17.44
N LEU A 10 -18.23 39.40 17.80
CA LEU A 10 -18.78 38.05 17.84
C LEU A 10 -18.88 37.45 16.44
N ILE A 11 -19.33 38.23 15.46
CA ILE A 11 -19.40 37.80 14.05
C ILE A 11 -17.99 37.50 13.50
N THR A 12 -17.00 38.36 13.76
CA THR A 12 -15.62 38.11 13.33
C THR A 12 -15.02 36.86 13.97
N ALA A 13 -15.32 36.59 15.25
CA ALA A 13 -14.86 35.39 15.93
C ALA A 13 -15.47 34.11 15.33
N VAL A 14 -16.77 34.15 14.99
CA VAL A 14 -17.46 33.02 14.34
C VAL A 14 -16.92 32.76 12.94
N ILE A 15 -16.66 33.81 12.15
CA ILE A 15 -16.07 33.67 10.81
C ILE A 15 -14.66 33.08 10.92
N PHE A 16 -13.85 33.57 11.86
CA PHE A 16 -12.52 33.03 12.10
C PHE A 16 -12.56 31.55 12.50
N LEU A 17 -13.47 31.19 13.41
CA LEU A 17 -13.66 29.81 13.83
C LEU A 17 -14.10 28.92 12.65
N ALA A 18 -15.05 29.36 11.82
CA ALA A 18 -15.46 28.63 10.62
C ALA A 18 -14.30 28.41 9.63
N LEU A 19 -13.45 29.43 9.41
CA LEU A 19 -12.25 29.32 8.58
C LEU A 19 -11.24 28.33 9.17
N THR A 20 -11.03 28.33 10.48
CA THR A 20 -10.14 27.35 11.12
C THR A 20 -10.65 25.92 10.99
N ILE A 21 -11.96 25.69 11.12
CA ILE A 21 -12.56 24.37 10.93
C ILE A 21 -12.38 23.90 9.48
N LEU A 22 -12.65 24.77 8.51
CA LEU A 22 -12.47 24.47 7.09
C LEU A 22 -11.00 24.08 6.77
N LEU A 23 -10.05 24.79 7.37
CA LEU A 23 -8.62 24.51 7.20
C LEU A 23 -8.24 23.14 7.78
N ILE A 24 -8.77 22.80 8.96
CA ILE A 24 -8.52 21.52 9.63
C ILE A 24 -9.11 20.36 8.82
N GLU A 25 -10.33 20.50 8.29
CA GLU A 25 -10.97 19.47 7.47
C GLU A 25 -10.19 19.22 6.17
N GLY A 26 -9.76 20.29 5.49
CA GLY A 26 -8.93 20.19 4.30
C GLY A 26 -7.59 19.50 4.57
N TYR A 27 -6.91 19.87 5.66
CA TYR A 27 -5.66 19.23 6.07
C TYR A 27 -5.85 17.75 6.42
N ALA A 28 -6.93 17.42 7.14
CA ALA A 28 -7.25 16.04 7.50
C ALA A 28 -7.50 15.17 6.28
N LEU A 29 -8.13 15.69 5.22
CA LEU A 29 -8.36 14.98 3.97
C LEU A 29 -7.04 14.62 3.27
N VAL A 30 -6.13 15.59 3.13
CA VAL A 30 -4.81 15.38 2.49
C VAL A 30 -3.98 14.39 3.30
N TYR A 31 -3.95 14.53 4.63
CA TYR A 31 -3.24 13.62 5.51
C TYR A 31 -3.77 12.18 5.39
N ARG A 32 -5.10 11.99 5.33
CA ARG A 32 -5.71 10.68 5.13
C ARG A 32 -5.28 10.04 3.81
N GLN A 33 -5.24 10.82 2.72
CA GLN A 33 -4.80 10.31 1.42
C GLN A 33 -3.34 9.84 1.47
N GLN A 34 -2.43 10.64 2.06
CA GLN A 34 -1.01 10.28 2.18
C GLN A 34 -0.80 9.00 3.02
N VAL A 35 -1.55 8.83 4.12
CA VAL A 35 -1.46 7.62 4.93
C VAL A 35 -1.96 6.39 4.18
N MET A 36 -3.03 6.52 3.39
CA MET A 36 -3.55 5.41 2.58
C MET A 36 -2.61 5.02 1.45
N THR A 37 -1.95 5.98 0.78
CA THR A 37 -0.98 5.68 -0.27
C THR A 37 0.24 4.96 0.30
N LEU A 38 0.80 5.44 1.41
CA LEU A 38 1.91 4.79 2.10
C LEU A 38 1.57 3.35 2.53
N ARG A 39 0.38 3.13 3.11
CA ARG A 39 -0.08 1.79 3.49
C ARG A 39 -0.20 0.87 2.27
N THR A 40 -0.74 1.38 1.17
CA THR A 40 -0.89 0.63 -0.08
C THR A 40 0.47 0.21 -0.64
N ILE A 41 1.43 1.15 -0.66
CA ILE A 41 2.79 0.88 -1.14
C ILE A 41 3.50 -0.14 -0.25
N LYS A 42 3.46 0.02 1.08
CA LYS A 42 4.05 -0.94 2.03
C LYS A 42 3.50 -2.34 1.81
N CYS A 43 2.17 -2.45 1.73
CA CYS A 43 1.49 -3.73 1.53
C CYS A 43 1.90 -4.38 0.21
N ARG A 44 1.94 -3.61 -0.89
CA ARG A 44 2.39 -4.10 -2.20
C ARG A 44 3.86 -4.56 -2.17
N TYR A 45 4.74 -3.78 -1.55
CA TYR A 45 6.15 -4.13 -1.42
C TYR A 45 6.36 -5.44 -0.65
N GLN A 46 5.63 -5.63 0.46
CA GLN A 46 5.69 -6.88 1.24
C GLN A 46 5.19 -8.08 0.41
N GLN A 47 4.12 -7.92 -0.38
CA GLN A 47 3.62 -8.97 -1.26
C GLN A 47 4.65 -9.34 -2.32
N ASP A 48 5.21 -8.36 -3.03
CA ASP A 48 6.20 -8.59 -4.07
C ASP A 48 7.46 -9.25 -3.48
N THR A 49 7.84 -8.90 -2.25
CA THR A 49 8.95 -9.53 -1.54
C THR A 49 8.67 -11.01 -1.25
N LEU A 50 7.52 -11.33 -0.65
CA LEU A 50 7.11 -12.71 -0.35
C LEU A 50 7.00 -13.56 -1.62
N TYR A 51 6.47 -12.96 -2.67
CA TYR A 51 6.35 -13.56 -3.98
C TYR A 51 7.72 -13.93 -4.57
N ASN A 52 8.65 -12.96 -4.64
CA ASN A 52 10.00 -13.16 -5.17
C ASN A 52 10.80 -14.18 -4.35
N LEU A 53 10.67 -14.16 -3.02
CA LEU A 53 11.31 -15.14 -2.14
C LEU A 53 10.79 -16.55 -2.41
N THR A 54 9.48 -16.69 -2.63
CA THR A 54 8.87 -17.99 -2.90
C THR A 54 9.27 -18.51 -4.27
N LEU A 55 9.30 -17.64 -5.29
CA LEU A 55 9.84 -18.00 -6.60
C LEU A 55 11.30 -18.46 -6.53
N ALA A 56 12.15 -17.72 -5.82
CA ALA A 56 13.55 -18.10 -5.66
C ALA A 56 13.72 -19.47 -4.98
N GLN A 57 12.88 -19.81 -3.98
CA GLN A 57 12.91 -21.14 -3.38
C GLN A 57 12.42 -22.23 -4.35
N LEU A 58 11.39 -21.96 -5.15
CA LEU A 58 10.92 -22.90 -6.17
C LEU A 58 11.99 -23.12 -7.26
N ASP A 59 12.68 -22.06 -7.69
CA ASP A 59 13.78 -22.13 -8.67
C ASP A 59 14.98 -22.92 -8.13
N GLN A 60 15.21 -22.88 -6.82
CA GLN A 60 16.19 -23.73 -6.12
C GLN A 60 15.72 -25.20 -5.98
N GLY A 61 14.55 -25.55 -6.51
CA GLY A 61 14.01 -26.91 -6.49
C GLY A 61 13.29 -27.28 -5.19
N VAL A 62 12.91 -26.32 -4.35
CA VAL A 62 12.15 -26.59 -3.12
C VAL A 62 10.72 -26.97 -3.48
N ALA A 63 10.41 -28.27 -3.46
CA ALA A 63 9.07 -28.81 -3.65
C ALA A 63 8.22 -28.70 -2.37
N LYS A 64 7.99 -27.46 -1.91
CA LYS A 64 7.03 -27.17 -0.83
C LYS A 64 5.84 -26.43 -1.38
N ASN A 65 4.65 -26.75 -0.86
CA ASN A 65 3.41 -26.07 -1.23
C ASN A 65 3.08 -24.93 -0.27
N GLN A 66 3.79 -24.83 0.87
CA GLN A 66 3.53 -23.85 1.90
C GLN A 66 4.85 -23.28 2.42
N PHE A 67 4.92 -21.95 2.42
CA PHE A 67 6.08 -21.17 2.83
C PHE A 67 5.65 -20.19 3.92
N ASN A 68 6.31 -20.27 5.07
CA ASN A 68 6.04 -19.39 6.19
C ASN A 68 7.21 -18.43 6.39
N TYR A 69 6.92 -17.14 6.34
CA TYR A 69 7.88 -16.06 6.51
C TYR A 69 7.45 -15.16 7.68
N SER A 70 8.38 -14.38 8.21
CA SER A 70 8.07 -13.44 9.31
C SER A 70 7.00 -12.40 8.95
N LEU A 71 6.94 -12.02 7.67
CA LEU A 71 6.00 -11.04 7.12
C LEU A 71 4.62 -11.63 6.77
N GLY A 72 4.51 -12.96 6.66
CA GLY A 72 3.29 -13.62 6.20
C GLY A 72 3.55 -15.02 5.67
N GLN A 73 2.51 -15.62 5.11
CA GLN A 73 2.55 -16.96 4.55
C GLN A 73 2.23 -16.91 3.05
N VAL A 74 2.87 -17.80 2.30
CA VAL A 74 2.56 -18.05 0.89
C VAL A 74 2.22 -19.53 0.72
N THR A 75 1.10 -19.81 0.07
CA THR A 75 0.69 -21.17 -0.31
C THR A 75 0.64 -21.25 -1.83
N VAL A 76 1.21 -22.32 -2.39
CA VAL A 76 1.22 -22.58 -3.83
C VAL A 76 0.24 -23.73 -4.10
N VAL A 77 -0.83 -23.43 -4.84
CA VAL A 77 -1.89 -24.38 -5.20
C VAL A 77 -2.26 -24.13 -6.66
N ASP A 78 -2.34 -25.17 -7.48
CA ASP A 78 -2.83 -25.11 -8.87
C ASP A 78 -2.21 -23.97 -9.72
N ASN A 79 -0.89 -23.81 -9.65
CA ASN A 79 -0.19 -22.72 -10.35
C ASN A 79 -0.63 -21.30 -9.91
N GLN A 80 -1.07 -21.14 -8.67
CA GLN A 80 -1.37 -19.85 -8.04
C GLN A 80 -0.62 -19.69 -6.72
N PHE A 81 -0.17 -18.46 -6.45
CA PHE A 81 0.37 -18.05 -5.17
C PHE A 81 -0.73 -17.37 -4.36
N ILE A 82 -1.09 -17.98 -3.25
CA ILE A 82 -2.00 -17.42 -2.25
C ILE A 82 -1.12 -16.77 -1.18
N ILE A 83 -1.05 -15.44 -1.19
CA ILE A 83 -0.25 -14.65 -0.26
C ILE A 83 -1.14 -14.11 0.83
N LYS A 84 -0.79 -14.42 2.08
CA LYS A 84 -1.47 -13.94 3.29
C LYS A 84 -0.47 -13.17 4.15
N LEU A 85 -0.66 -11.86 4.25
CA LEU A 85 0.18 -11.02 5.11
C LEU A 85 -0.22 -11.17 6.57
N LYS A 86 0.75 -11.07 7.48
CA LYS A 86 0.46 -11.12 8.92
C LYS A 86 -0.24 -9.85 9.42
N GLU A 87 0.16 -8.69 8.89
CA GLU A 87 -0.41 -7.39 9.23
C GLU A 87 -1.78 -7.12 8.56
N SER A 88 -2.18 -7.95 7.59
CA SER A 88 -3.39 -7.72 6.80
C SER A 88 -4.10 -9.05 6.56
N ASN A 89 -5.33 -9.18 7.05
CA ASN A 89 -6.16 -10.37 6.91
C ASN A 89 -6.72 -10.57 5.47
N LYS A 90 -6.10 -9.92 4.48
CA LYS A 90 -6.46 -10.04 3.07
C LYS A 90 -5.59 -11.13 2.43
N GLU A 91 -6.26 -12.07 1.79
CA GLU A 91 -5.64 -13.09 0.96
C GLU A 91 -5.58 -12.57 -0.48
N ILE A 92 -4.43 -12.77 -1.13
CA ILE A 92 -4.18 -12.23 -2.47
C ILE A 92 -3.71 -13.38 -3.34
N HIS A 93 -4.37 -13.54 -4.47
CA HIS A 93 -4.08 -14.61 -5.42
C HIS A 93 -3.27 -14.02 -6.58
N ARG A 94 -2.14 -14.64 -6.92
CA ARG A 94 -1.34 -14.30 -8.10
C ARG A 94 -1.10 -15.55 -8.95
N ASP A 95 -1.35 -15.45 -10.24
CA ASP A 95 -1.14 -16.55 -11.19
C ASP A 95 0.34 -16.75 -11.51
N PHE A 96 0.78 -18.00 -11.58
CA PHE A 96 2.15 -18.42 -11.92
C PHE A 96 2.50 -18.17 -13.40
N ALA A 97 1.50 -18.12 -14.29
CA ALA A 97 1.70 -18.08 -15.74
C ALA A 97 2.21 -16.73 -16.28
N ILE A 98 2.02 -15.62 -15.54
CA ILE A 98 2.38 -14.26 -16.00
C ILE A 98 3.88 -13.98 -15.78
N THR A 99 4.54 -14.70 -14.88
CA THR A 99 5.88 -14.35 -14.38
C THR A 99 7.03 -14.80 -15.27
N LYS A 100 6.94 -15.98 -15.93
CA LYS A 100 7.97 -16.36 -16.91
C LYS A 100 8.06 -15.39 -18.09
N LYS A 101 6.98 -14.65 -18.39
CA LYS A 101 6.93 -13.67 -19.49
C LYS A 101 7.50 -12.30 -19.11
N SER A 102 7.47 -11.94 -17.82
CA SER A 102 7.96 -10.64 -17.33
C SER A 102 9.48 -10.63 -17.15
N ASP A 103 10.07 -11.70 -16.59
CA ASP A 103 11.52 -11.77 -16.39
C ASP A 103 12.29 -11.98 -17.69
N THR A 104 11.73 -12.71 -18.66
CA THR A 104 12.32 -12.84 -20.02
C THR A 104 12.28 -11.56 -20.84
N SER A 105 11.40 -10.61 -20.50
CA SER A 105 11.33 -9.29 -21.14
C SER A 105 12.29 -8.28 -20.50
N LYS A 106 12.58 -8.43 -19.19
CA LYS A 106 13.56 -7.59 -18.47
C LYS A 106 15.01 -8.00 -18.73
N THR A 107 15.32 -9.30 -18.79
CA THR A 107 16.69 -9.77 -19.09
C THR A 107 17.13 -9.44 -20.51
N LYS A 108 16.23 -9.50 -21.50
CA LYS A 108 16.51 -9.04 -22.88
C LYS A 108 16.73 -7.53 -23.03
N ALA A 109 16.30 -6.72 -22.06
CA ALA A 109 16.50 -5.28 -22.06
C ALA A 109 17.83 -4.87 -21.42
N LEU A 110 18.45 -5.74 -20.60
CA LEU A 110 19.74 -5.48 -19.95
C LEU A 110 20.93 -5.95 -20.80
N GLU A 111 20.76 -6.95 -21.68
CA GLU A 111 21.81 -7.46 -22.60
C GLU A 111 22.00 -6.59 -23.86
N LYS A 112 21.22 -5.51 -24.02
CA LYS A 112 21.29 -4.60 -25.19
C LYS A 112 21.95 -3.25 -24.88
N VAL A 113 22.61 -3.10 -23.73
CA VAL A 113 23.20 -1.83 -23.28
C VAL A 113 24.74 -1.88 -23.19
N ASP A 114 25.37 -2.99 -23.59
CA ASP A 114 26.82 -3.07 -23.80
C ASP A 114 27.15 -3.27 -25.30
#